data_AF-A0A8T3ZBR9-F1
#
_entry.id   AF-A0A8T3ZBR9-F1
#
_cell.length_a   1.000
_cell.length_b   1.000
_cell.length_c   1.000
_cell.angle_alpha   90.00
_cell.angle_beta   90.00
_cell.angle_gamma   90.00
#
_symmetry.space_group_name_H-M   'P 1'
#
loop_
_entity.id
_entity.type
_entity.pdbx_description
1 polymer ?
#
loop_
_entity_poly.entity_id
_entity_poly.type
_entity_poly.pdbx_seq_one_letter_code
_entity_poly.pdbx_strand_id
1 'polypeptide(L)'
;MVTINIDGTNYEVDEGKTVLEAAKKKNIEIPTLCYHKALPPYGACRLCVVEVLRNGRSNLATSCTLPVEEGLRVLTNSEKVNKSRRMTIELLLARCPEEEALLELAKKFGVGEPRFKKKDDNCIFCGLCVRMCERMGRQAINFMGRGIDRELGTPYMEPSKVCMTCGACAFVCPTTRFTLRKAERISGNKPMPIPAEFNEGMESRHAIYIPFPQAVPKIPVIDKERCVYYQTGNCKTCENFCEAGAITYDQKDGALELDIGAIVVATGFDLFDPAKKPEYGYGKIKSVVTGLEFERLVSASGPTGGHIEINGKEPKKVVFIQCVGSRDKKGNEYCSRVCCMYTAKHAHLVKEKLPDAELTIYYTDARAFGKGFEEFYNRVRDEGAIYRRRELDDPIEVVEKDDKVVVKAKGEPDIDADLVVLATAIVPRADTPEMARVLNISQSGDGFFLEAHPKLRPLDTFTEGIFLAGCCQSPKDIPDTVAQASGAASRACDILSKDELEAEGIISHVNEKMCGGCGICEETCPYGAISIAERLVTASEREALFDTIVRVAEVSSALCKGCGSCAAACPSGAIDQHYFENGQIVAMLRSALTERNGQKLCHRTKS
;
A
#
# COMPACT_ATOMS: atom_id res chain seq x y z
N MET A 1 0.67 40.42 -19.37
CA MET A 1 -0.35 40.76 -18.34
C MET A 1 -1.18 41.88 -18.91
N VAL A 2 -2.50 41.82 -18.72
CA VAL A 2 -3.42 42.85 -19.21
C VAL A 2 -4.13 43.54 -18.07
N THR A 3 -4.47 44.81 -18.27
CA THR A 3 -5.23 45.62 -17.31
C THR A 3 -6.71 45.57 -17.66
N ILE A 4 -7.53 45.11 -16.72
CA ILE A 4 -8.99 45.12 -16.84
C ILE A 4 -9.62 45.97 -15.73
N ASN A 5 -10.77 46.57 -16.01
CA ASN A 5 -11.55 47.30 -15.02
C ASN A 5 -12.77 46.45 -14.61
N ILE A 6 -12.86 46.08 -13.33
CA ILE A 6 -14.03 45.42 -12.76
C ILE A 6 -14.65 46.34 -11.71
N ASP A 7 -15.92 46.71 -11.91
CA ASP A 7 -16.68 47.58 -11.01
C ASP A 7 -15.95 48.90 -10.66
N GLY A 8 -15.29 49.50 -11.65
CA GLY A 8 -14.57 50.76 -11.50
C GLY A 8 -13.11 50.63 -11.03
N THR A 9 -12.68 49.45 -10.60
CA THR A 9 -11.31 49.20 -10.12
C THR A 9 -10.48 48.50 -11.18
N ASN A 10 -9.24 48.95 -11.40
CA ASN A 10 -8.30 48.33 -12.34
C ASN A 10 -7.54 47.18 -11.69
N TYR A 11 -7.41 46.05 -12.40
CA TYR A 11 -6.69 44.87 -11.97
C TYR A 11 -5.75 44.39 -13.08
N GLU A 12 -4.52 44.03 -12.69
CA GLU A 12 -3.59 43.30 -13.56
C GLU A 12 -3.88 41.80 -13.49
N VAL A 13 -4.02 41.19 -14.66
CA VAL A 13 -4.36 39.77 -14.82
C VAL A 13 -3.52 39.10 -15.90
N ASP A 14 -3.33 37.79 -15.75
CA ASP A 14 -2.60 36.98 -16.71
C ASP A 14 -3.39 36.86 -18.02
N GLU A 15 -2.69 36.98 -19.16
CA GLU A 15 -3.30 36.82 -20.49
C GLU A 15 -3.85 35.40 -20.68
N GLY A 16 -4.93 35.27 -21.45
CA GLY A 16 -5.58 33.99 -21.71
C GLY A 16 -6.54 33.50 -20.61
N LYS A 17 -6.68 34.23 -19.49
CA LYS A 17 -7.69 33.95 -18.47
C LYS A 17 -9.06 34.48 -18.86
N THR A 18 -10.10 33.93 -18.24
CA THR A 18 -11.47 34.44 -18.35
C THR A 18 -11.76 35.49 -17.29
N VAL A 19 -12.74 36.36 -17.52
CA VAL A 19 -13.16 37.37 -16.54
C VAL A 19 -13.56 36.74 -15.21
N LEU A 20 -14.17 35.55 -15.23
CA LEU A 20 -14.51 34.81 -14.00
C LEU A 20 -13.28 34.37 -13.22
N GLU A 21 -12.24 33.85 -13.89
CA GLU A 21 -11.00 33.43 -13.23
C GLU A 21 -10.24 34.61 -12.65
N ALA A 22 -10.19 35.73 -13.40
CA ALA A 22 -9.67 37.00 -12.93
C ALA A 22 -10.41 37.50 -11.67
N ALA A 23 -11.75 37.51 -11.70
CA ALA A 23 -12.58 37.90 -10.58
C ALA A 23 -12.33 37.02 -9.34
N LYS A 24 -12.27 35.69 -9.50
CA LYS A 24 -11.98 34.75 -8.40
C LYS A 24 -10.61 34.97 -7.78
N LYS A 25 -9.56 35.22 -8.58
CA LYS A 25 -8.20 35.51 -8.08
C LYS A 25 -8.15 36.79 -7.22
N LYS A 26 -9.10 37.70 -7.40
CA LYS A 26 -9.23 38.96 -6.66
C LYS A 26 -10.37 38.95 -5.64
N ASN A 27 -10.91 37.77 -5.29
CA ASN A 27 -12.02 37.59 -4.35
C ASN A 27 -13.30 38.38 -4.73
N ILE A 28 -13.52 38.63 -6.02
CA ILE A 28 -14.76 39.23 -6.53
C ILE A 28 -15.75 38.10 -6.82
N GLU A 29 -16.89 38.13 -6.14
CA GLU A 29 -17.88 37.06 -6.24
C GLU A 29 -18.76 37.22 -7.49
N ILE A 30 -18.71 36.22 -8.38
CA ILE A 30 -19.63 36.08 -9.51
C ILE A 30 -20.29 34.70 -9.41
N PRO A 31 -21.63 34.61 -9.30
CA PRO A 31 -22.31 33.35 -9.04
C PRO A 31 -22.22 32.40 -10.24
N THR A 32 -21.93 31.12 -9.96
CA THR A 32 -21.80 30.06 -10.97
C THR A 32 -22.31 28.73 -10.43
N LEU A 33 -23.11 28.01 -11.23
CA LEU A 33 -23.47 26.61 -10.95
C LEU A 33 -22.84 25.61 -11.93
N CYS A 34 -22.43 26.06 -13.12
CA CYS A 34 -21.90 25.18 -14.18
C CYS A 34 -20.38 25.30 -14.39
N TYR A 35 -19.68 26.00 -13.51
CA TYR A 35 -18.24 26.21 -13.58
C TYR A 35 -17.52 25.25 -12.62
N HIS A 36 -16.46 24.62 -13.09
CA HIS A 36 -15.58 23.78 -12.29
C HIS A 36 -14.14 23.94 -12.82
N LYS A 37 -13.15 24.15 -11.94
CA LYS A 37 -11.77 24.49 -12.32
C LYS A 37 -11.12 23.47 -13.28
N ALA A 38 -11.45 22.19 -13.11
CA ALA A 38 -10.90 21.10 -13.92
C ALA A 38 -11.60 20.88 -15.28
N LEU A 39 -12.59 21.70 -15.64
CA LEU A 39 -13.35 21.56 -16.89
C LEU A 39 -13.29 22.85 -17.71
N PRO A 40 -13.22 22.77 -19.05
CA PRO A 40 -13.32 23.93 -19.92
C PRO A 40 -14.61 24.72 -19.66
N PRO A 41 -14.62 26.06 -19.76
CA PRO A 41 -15.84 26.86 -19.61
C PRO A 41 -16.96 26.47 -20.57
N TYR A 42 -18.22 26.59 -20.11
CA TYR A 42 -19.40 26.21 -20.90
C TYR A 42 -20.51 27.27 -20.94
N GLY A 43 -20.66 28.11 -19.89
CA GLY A 43 -21.64 29.20 -19.88
C GLY A 43 -23.12 28.77 -19.84
N ALA A 44 -23.43 27.52 -19.49
CA ALA A 44 -24.80 27.01 -19.53
C ALA A 44 -25.75 27.60 -18.46
N CYS A 45 -25.30 27.77 -17.21
CA CYS A 45 -26.20 28.23 -16.15
C CYS A 45 -26.58 29.72 -16.27
N ARG A 46 -25.87 30.52 -17.07
CA ARG A 46 -26.07 31.98 -17.26
C ARG A 46 -26.11 32.85 -16.00
N LEU A 47 -25.75 32.32 -14.83
CA LEU A 47 -25.64 33.12 -13.59
C LEU A 47 -24.41 34.05 -13.60
N CYS A 48 -23.34 33.61 -14.26
CA CYS A 48 -22.08 34.35 -14.36
C CYS A 48 -22.11 35.55 -15.33
N VAL A 49 -23.30 36.00 -15.71
CA VAL A 49 -23.47 37.13 -16.61
C VAL A 49 -22.92 38.41 -15.96
N VAL A 50 -22.23 39.19 -16.77
CA VAL A 50 -21.66 40.50 -16.44
C VAL A 50 -21.95 41.48 -17.58
N GLU A 51 -21.97 42.77 -17.29
CA GLU A 51 -22.15 43.81 -18.30
C GLU A 51 -20.79 44.31 -18.78
N VAL A 52 -20.55 44.19 -20.08
CA VAL A 52 -19.31 44.61 -20.74
C VAL A 52 -19.55 45.96 -21.40
N LEU A 53 -18.67 46.92 -21.13
CA LEU A 53 -18.72 48.27 -21.69
C LEU A 53 -17.66 48.40 -22.80
N ARG A 54 -18.09 48.58 -24.05
CA ARG A 54 -17.20 48.81 -25.22
C ARG A 54 -17.75 49.93 -26.10
N ASN A 55 -16.91 50.93 -26.43
CA ASN A 55 -17.21 52.00 -27.40
C ASN A 55 -18.59 52.64 -27.22
N GLY A 56 -18.97 52.94 -25.97
CA GLY A 56 -20.27 53.55 -25.64
C GLY A 56 -21.49 52.61 -25.71
N ARG A 57 -21.30 51.32 -26.00
CA ARG A 57 -22.34 50.29 -25.96
C ARG A 57 -22.14 49.37 -24.77
N SER A 58 -23.24 48.87 -24.19
CA SER A 58 -23.18 47.88 -23.11
C SER A 58 -23.98 46.62 -23.45
N ASN A 59 -23.32 45.47 -23.31
CA ASN A 59 -23.88 44.15 -23.61
C ASN A 59 -23.65 43.18 -22.45
N LEU A 60 -24.57 42.24 -22.25
CA LEU A 60 -24.42 41.17 -21.27
C LEU A 60 -23.63 40.01 -21.87
N ALA A 61 -22.60 39.55 -21.17
CA ALA A 61 -21.77 38.42 -21.57
C ALA A 61 -21.53 37.49 -20.38
N THR A 62 -21.27 36.22 -20.65
CA THR A 62 -20.91 35.24 -19.62
C THR A 62 -19.44 35.39 -19.24
N SER A 63 -19.16 35.83 -18.01
CA SER A 63 -17.78 36.04 -17.51
C SER A 63 -16.91 34.77 -17.57
N CYS A 64 -17.52 33.59 -17.46
CA CYS A 64 -16.79 32.32 -17.53
C CYS A 64 -16.24 31.99 -18.92
N THR A 65 -16.80 32.54 -20.00
CA THR A 65 -16.32 32.30 -21.37
C THR A 65 -15.73 33.55 -22.01
N LEU A 66 -15.78 34.69 -21.31
CA LEU A 66 -15.27 35.97 -21.80
C LEU A 66 -13.77 36.06 -21.49
N PRO A 67 -12.88 36.05 -22.51
CA PRO A 67 -11.46 36.26 -22.28
C PRO A 67 -11.20 37.70 -21.79
N VAL A 68 -10.16 37.84 -20.97
CA VAL A 68 -9.63 39.16 -20.57
C VAL A 68 -8.86 39.77 -21.74
N GLU A 69 -9.05 41.07 -21.96
CA GLU A 69 -8.39 41.86 -23.01
C GLU A 69 -7.97 43.21 -22.41
N GLU A 70 -6.91 43.82 -22.93
CA GLU A 70 -6.42 45.12 -22.45
C GLU A 70 -7.53 46.18 -22.51
N GLY A 71 -7.73 46.90 -21.40
CA GLY A 71 -8.74 47.95 -21.28
C GLY A 71 -10.18 47.44 -21.19
N LEU A 72 -10.41 46.13 -21.04
CA LEU A 72 -11.75 45.57 -20.88
C LEU A 72 -12.42 46.11 -19.61
N ARG A 73 -13.62 46.68 -19.75
CA ARG A 73 -14.41 47.21 -18.63
C ARG A 73 -15.66 46.37 -18.40
N VAL A 74 -15.84 45.90 -17.16
CA VAL A 74 -16.89 44.98 -16.78
C VAL A 74 -17.58 45.45 -15.49
N LEU A 75 -18.91 45.41 -15.47
CA LEU A 75 -19.72 45.62 -14.27
C LEU A 75 -20.36 44.28 -13.86
N THR A 76 -20.18 43.91 -12.59
CA THR A 76 -20.66 42.62 -12.07
C THR A 76 -22.02 42.72 -11.39
N ASN A 77 -22.45 43.92 -11.00
CA ASN A 77 -23.65 44.18 -10.19
C ASN A 77 -24.55 45.31 -10.73
N SER A 78 -24.52 45.58 -12.03
CA SER A 78 -25.43 46.56 -12.64
C SER A 78 -26.90 46.11 -12.57
N GLU A 79 -27.83 47.06 -12.76
CA GLU A 79 -29.27 46.77 -12.80
C GLU A 79 -29.60 45.72 -13.87
N LYS A 80 -28.99 45.82 -15.06
CA LYS A 80 -29.15 44.84 -16.15
C LYS A 80 -28.69 43.46 -15.74
N VAL A 81 -27.54 43.34 -15.09
CA VAL A 81 -26.99 42.07 -14.61
C VAL A 81 -27.90 41.45 -13.55
N ASN A 82 -28.32 42.23 -12.55
CA ASN A 82 -29.18 41.75 -11.48
C ASN A 82 -30.56 41.31 -11.99
N LYS A 83 -31.15 42.06 -12.92
CA LYS A 83 -32.40 41.68 -13.59
C LYS A 83 -32.26 40.36 -14.36
N SER A 84 -31.17 40.20 -15.11
CA SER A 84 -30.88 38.96 -15.83
C SER A 84 -30.71 37.78 -14.88
N ARG A 85 -29.92 37.94 -13.80
CA ARG A 85 -29.69 36.89 -12.80
C ARG A 85 -30.98 36.47 -12.11
N ARG A 86 -31.81 37.42 -11.65
CA ARG A 86 -33.12 37.12 -11.03
C ARG A 86 -34.01 36.30 -11.96
N MET A 87 -34.13 36.69 -13.24
CA MET A 87 -34.89 35.94 -14.24
C MET A 87 -34.33 34.52 -14.45
N THR A 88 -33.01 34.37 -14.54
CA THR A 88 -32.37 33.05 -14.68
C THR A 88 -32.61 32.18 -13.45
N ILE A 89 -32.45 32.71 -12.24
CA ILE A 89 -32.71 31.98 -10.99
C ILE A 89 -34.17 31.56 -10.93
N GLU A 90 -35.10 32.44 -11.29
CA GLU A 90 -36.53 32.14 -11.32
C GLU A 90 -36.86 30.99 -12.29
N LEU A 91 -36.25 30.96 -13.48
CA LEU A 91 -36.40 29.86 -14.44
C LEU A 91 -35.80 28.55 -13.93
N LEU A 92 -34.64 28.60 -13.27
CA LEU A 92 -34.01 27.42 -12.69
C LEU A 92 -34.83 26.87 -11.52
N LEU A 93 -35.34 27.74 -10.65
CA LEU A 93 -36.18 27.38 -9.51
C LEU A 93 -37.55 26.84 -9.95
N ALA A 94 -38.11 27.38 -11.05
CA ALA A 94 -39.30 26.80 -11.67
C ALA A 94 -39.06 25.37 -12.15
N ARG A 95 -37.82 25.00 -12.52
CA ARG A 95 -37.52 23.65 -12.96
C ARG A 95 -37.17 22.70 -11.82
N CYS A 96 -36.37 23.18 -10.88
CA CYS A 96 -35.79 22.41 -9.79
C CYS A 96 -36.10 23.11 -8.45
N PRO A 97 -37.35 23.06 -7.98
CA PRO A 97 -37.81 23.87 -6.85
C PRO A 97 -37.23 23.43 -5.50
N GLU A 98 -36.80 22.17 -5.36
CA GLU A 98 -36.33 21.58 -4.11
C GLU A 98 -34.81 21.58 -3.94
N GLU A 99 -34.06 22.06 -4.93
CA GLU A 99 -32.59 22.02 -4.89
C GLU A 99 -32.01 23.13 -4.01
N GLU A 100 -31.28 22.75 -2.96
CA GLU A 100 -30.74 23.65 -1.94
C GLU A 100 -29.87 24.77 -2.53
N ALA A 101 -28.97 24.44 -3.46
CA ALA A 101 -28.11 25.41 -4.13
C ALA A 101 -28.90 26.51 -4.88
N LEU A 102 -30.11 26.19 -5.38
CA LEU A 102 -30.98 27.17 -6.04
C LEU A 102 -31.76 28.00 -5.02
N LEU A 103 -32.22 27.38 -3.93
CA LEU A 103 -32.92 28.08 -2.84
C LEU A 103 -32.02 29.12 -2.17
N GLU A 104 -30.74 28.80 -1.96
CA GLU A 104 -29.75 29.75 -1.44
C GLU A 104 -29.53 30.93 -2.38
N LEU A 105 -29.39 30.66 -3.69
CA LEU A 105 -29.27 31.71 -4.70
C LEU A 105 -30.54 32.58 -4.78
N ALA A 106 -31.72 31.98 -4.69
CA ALA A 106 -32.98 32.70 -4.70
C ALA A 106 -33.09 33.66 -3.50
N LYS A 107 -32.74 33.20 -2.30
CA LYS A 107 -32.65 34.03 -1.09
C LYS A 107 -31.67 35.19 -1.30
N LYS A 108 -30.47 34.91 -1.82
CA LYS A 108 -29.42 35.92 -2.05
C LYS A 108 -29.87 37.03 -3.01
N PHE A 109 -30.61 36.70 -4.06
CA PHE A 109 -31.04 37.66 -5.09
C PHE A 109 -32.45 38.23 -4.87
N GLY A 110 -33.12 37.84 -3.79
CA GLY A 110 -34.49 38.28 -3.48
C GLY A 110 -35.53 37.75 -4.46
N VAL A 111 -35.35 36.53 -4.96
CA VAL A 111 -36.30 35.85 -5.85
C VAL A 111 -37.25 35.02 -4.99
N GLY A 112 -38.55 35.34 -5.05
CA GLY A 112 -39.61 34.61 -4.38
C GLY A 112 -40.10 33.41 -5.18
N GLU A 113 -41.40 33.09 -5.08
CA GLU A 113 -41.98 32.01 -5.88
C GLU A 113 -41.89 32.28 -7.39
N PRO A 114 -41.52 31.28 -8.20
CA PRO A 114 -41.39 31.45 -9.63
C PRO A 114 -42.75 31.65 -10.31
N ARG A 115 -42.82 32.61 -11.24
CA ARG A 115 -44.02 32.88 -12.07
C ARG A 115 -44.27 31.84 -13.15
N PHE A 116 -43.30 30.95 -13.38
CA PHE A 116 -43.37 29.90 -14.39
C PHE A 116 -43.92 28.60 -13.79
N LYS A 117 -44.53 27.76 -14.63
CA LYS A 117 -45.04 26.44 -14.21
C LYS A 117 -43.91 25.62 -13.59
N LYS A 118 -44.07 25.26 -12.32
CA LYS A 118 -43.12 24.41 -11.60
C LYS A 118 -43.04 23.02 -12.28
N LYS A 119 -41.82 22.54 -12.52
CA LYS A 119 -41.52 21.16 -12.87
C LYS A 119 -40.90 20.48 -11.66
N ASP A 120 -41.05 19.18 -11.58
CA ASP A 120 -40.45 18.33 -10.55
C ASP A 120 -39.23 17.62 -11.13
N ASP A 121 -38.18 18.40 -11.41
CA ASP A 121 -36.92 17.91 -11.98
C ASP A 121 -35.76 18.25 -11.01
N ASN A 122 -34.66 17.53 -11.10
CA ASN A 122 -33.45 17.74 -10.29
C ASN A 122 -32.22 18.02 -11.16
N CYS A 123 -32.40 18.24 -12.47
CA CYS A 123 -31.34 18.58 -13.40
C CYS A 123 -31.48 20.01 -13.96
N ILE A 124 -30.48 20.86 -13.70
CA ILE A 124 -30.40 22.21 -14.29
C ILE A 124 -29.70 22.24 -15.66
N PHE A 125 -29.37 21.09 -16.25
CA PHE A 125 -28.69 20.98 -17.55
C PHE A 125 -27.36 21.73 -17.64
N CYS A 126 -26.63 21.81 -16.52
CA CYS A 126 -25.33 22.51 -16.44
C CYS A 126 -24.20 21.80 -17.21
N GLY A 127 -24.35 20.52 -17.53
CA GLY A 127 -23.39 19.72 -18.30
C GLY A 127 -22.06 19.45 -17.59
N LEU A 128 -21.96 19.71 -16.28
CA LEU A 128 -20.76 19.38 -15.49
C LEU A 128 -20.51 17.87 -15.48
N CYS A 129 -21.55 17.09 -15.23
CA CYS A 129 -21.48 15.63 -15.19
C CYS A 129 -21.05 15.00 -16.53
N VAL A 130 -21.59 15.45 -17.66
CA VAL A 130 -21.25 14.96 -19.01
C VAL A 130 -19.79 15.27 -19.33
N ARG A 131 -19.38 16.53 -19.18
CA ARG A 131 -18.00 16.97 -19.41
C ARG A 131 -17.01 16.28 -18.47
N MET A 132 -17.40 16.03 -17.21
CA MET A 132 -16.55 15.29 -16.28
C MET A 132 -16.45 13.81 -16.66
N CYS A 133 -17.55 13.18 -17.08
CA CYS A 133 -17.54 11.79 -17.54
C CYS A 133 -16.68 11.60 -18.81
N GLU A 134 -16.71 12.60 -19.70
CA GLU A 134 -15.81 12.70 -20.84
C GLU A 134 -14.35 12.87 -20.41
N ARG A 135 -14.07 13.78 -19.45
CA ARG A 135 -12.73 13.98 -18.88
C ARG A 135 -12.17 12.73 -18.20
N MET A 136 -13.03 11.89 -17.63
CA MET A 136 -12.65 10.57 -17.10
C MET A 136 -12.37 9.54 -18.20
N GLY A 137 -12.58 9.87 -19.48
CA GLY A 137 -12.35 8.99 -20.63
C GLY A 137 -13.41 7.90 -20.81
N ARG A 138 -14.63 8.09 -20.29
CA ARG A 138 -15.70 7.08 -20.37
C ARG A 138 -16.90 7.51 -21.21
N GLN A 139 -17.30 8.78 -21.15
CA GLN A 139 -18.47 9.32 -21.86
C GLN A 139 -19.76 8.48 -21.66
N ALA A 140 -19.96 7.92 -20.46
CA ALA A 140 -21.09 7.05 -20.16
C ALA A 140 -22.47 7.76 -20.16
N ILE A 141 -22.47 9.07 -19.94
CA ILE A 141 -23.68 9.91 -19.89
C ILE A 141 -23.55 11.07 -20.88
N ASN A 142 -24.67 11.46 -21.49
CA ASN A 142 -24.73 12.61 -22.39
C ASN A 142 -26.12 13.28 -22.32
N PHE A 143 -26.26 14.44 -22.98
CA PHE A 143 -27.55 15.03 -23.25
C PHE A 143 -28.17 14.43 -24.50
N MET A 144 -29.41 13.98 -24.37
CA MET A 144 -30.25 13.47 -25.45
C MET A 144 -31.38 14.45 -25.74
N GLY A 145 -31.93 14.43 -26.95
CA GLY A 145 -32.97 15.36 -27.38
C GLY A 145 -32.47 16.80 -27.57
N ARG A 146 -33.40 17.70 -27.90
CA ARG A 146 -33.13 19.14 -28.10
C ARG A 146 -34.28 19.97 -27.50
N GLY A 147 -34.00 21.23 -27.17
CA GLY A 147 -35.01 22.16 -26.69
C GLY A 147 -35.67 21.69 -25.38
N ILE A 148 -37.00 21.55 -25.41
CA ILE A 148 -37.81 21.15 -24.25
C ILE A 148 -37.71 19.66 -23.94
N ASP A 149 -37.38 18.83 -24.94
CA ASP A 149 -37.24 17.37 -24.83
C ASP A 149 -35.81 16.95 -24.45
N ARG A 150 -34.97 17.91 -24.04
CA ARG A 150 -33.60 17.64 -23.63
C ARG A 150 -33.60 16.89 -22.30
N GLU A 151 -32.93 15.74 -22.26
CA GLU A 151 -32.75 14.91 -21.07
C GLU A 151 -31.29 14.53 -20.86
N LEU A 152 -30.90 14.29 -19.61
CA LEU A 152 -29.61 13.72 -19.24
C LEU A 152 -29.78 12.22 -18.98
N GLY A 153 -29.08 11.40 -19.76
CA GLY A 153 -29.15 9.95 -19.65
C GLY A 153 -27.95 9.24 -20.26
N THR A 154 -28.01 7.92 -20.25
CA THR A 154 -27.11 7.02 -20.96
C THR A 154 -27.59 6.79 -22.39
N PRO A 155 -26.76 6.27 -23.30
CA PRO A 155 -27.23 5.82 -24.60
C PRO A 155 -28.44 4.89 -24.47
N TYR A 156 -29.50 5.19 -25.22
CA TYR A 156 -30.78 4.44 -25.21
C TYR A 156 -31.50 4.37 -23.85
N MET A 157 -31.11 5.17 -22.85
CA MET A 157 -31.61 5.09 -21.48
C MET A 157 -31.36 3.74 -20.79
N GLU A 158 -30.35 3.00 -21.26
CA GLU A 158 -29.94 1.72 -20.69
C GLU A 158 -28.69 1.86 -19.81
N PRO A 159 -28.51 1.03 -18.76
CA PRO A 159 -27.31 1.08 -17.94
C PRO A 159 -26.03 0.94 -18.77
N SER A 160 -25.14 1.92 -18.65
CA SER A 160 -23.91 1.98 -19.41
C SER A 160 -22.88 0.97 -18.91
N LYS A 161 -22.46 0.08 -19.80
CA LYS A 161 -21.37 -0.89 -19.55
C LYS A 161 -19.99 -0.23 -19.47
N VAL A 162 -19.82 0.96 -20.06
CA VAL A 162 -18.53 1.70 -20.03
C VAL A 162 -18.35 2.53 -18.75
N CYS A 163 -19.41 2.76 -17.98
CA CYS A 163 -19.31 3.49 -16.72
C CYS A 163 -18.55 2.66 -15.68
N MET A 164 -17.45 3.17 -15.15
CA MET A 164 -16.67 2.50 -14.10
C MET A 164 -17.11 2.88 -12.67
N THR A 165 -18.26 3.54 -12.52
CA THR A 165 -18.78 3.99 -11.20
C THR A 165 -17.80 4.83 -10.37
N CYS A 166 -16.97 5.66 -11.02
CA CYS A 166 -15.97 6.51 -10.35
C CYS A 166 -16.56 7.66 -9.50
N GLY A 167 -17.87 7.92 -9.55
CA GLY A 167 -18.54 8.96 -8.76
C GLY A 167 -18.25 10.42 -9.19
N ALA A 168 -17.35 10.66 -10.14
CA ALA A 168 -16.95 12.02 -10.53
C ALA A 168 -18.12 12.90 -11.01
N CYS A 169 -19.11 12.32 -11.68
CA CYS A 169 -20.32 13.04 -12.12
C CYS A 169 -21.21 13.48 -10.95
N ALA A 170 -21.26 12.68 -9.88
CA ALA A 170 -22.00 13.02 -8.67
C ALA A 170 -21.29 14.12 -7.88
N PHE A 171 -19.96 14.02 -7.76
CA PHE A 171 -19.14 15.02 -7.07
C PHE A 171 -19.27 16.42 -7.66
N VAL A 172 -19.30 16.55 -9.00
CA VAL A 172 -19.43 17.86 -9.66
C VAL A 172 -20.87 18.33 -9.85
N CYS A 173 -21.87 17.55 -9.42
CA CYS A 173 -23.26 17.93 -9.63
C CYS A 173 -23.64 19.03 -8.63
N PRO A 174 -24.13 20.19 -9.09
CA PRO A 174 -24.60 21.24 -8.19
C PRO A 174 -26.01 20.97 -7.64
N THR A 175 -26.59 19.84 -7.99
CA THR A 175 -27.94 19.40 -7.63
C THR A 175 -27.94 17.94 -7.19
N THR A 176 -29.05 17.45 -6.67
CA THR A 176 -29.23 16.06 -6.22
C THR A 176 -29.58 15.07 -7.35
N ARG A 177 -29.31 15.42 -8.61
CA ARG A 177 -29.57 14.54 -9.78
C ARG A 177 -28.89 13.19 -9.60
N PHE A 178 -27.65 13.20 -9.14
CA PHE A 178 -26.84 12.01 -8.91
C PHE A 178 -26.73 11.75 -7.41
N THR A 179 -27.38 10.68 -6.95
CA THR A 179 -27.12 10.11 -5.63
C THR A 179 -26.52 8.71 -5.81
N LEU A 180 -25.80 8.20 -4.82
CA LEU A 180 -25.25 6.83 -4.85
C LEU A 180 -26.36 5.78 -5.10
N ARG A 181 -27.58 6.03 -4.59
CA ARG A 181 -28.78 5.19 -4.84
C ARG A 181 -29.31 5.24 -6.28
N LYS A 182 -28.92 6.24 -7.09
CA LYS A 182 -29.32 6.38 -8.50
C LYS A 182 -28.22 5.91 -9.48
N ALA A 183 -27.09 5.41 -8.98
CA ALA A 183 -25.99 4.91 -9.80
C ALA A 183 -26.40 3.74 -10.72
N GLU A 184 -27.34 2.91 -10.28
CA GLU A 184 -27.88 1.76 -11.05
C GLU A 184 -28.53 2.18 -12.38
N ARG A 185 -29.12 3.39 -12.43
CA ARG A 185 -29.70 3.94 -13.66
C ARG A 185 -28.65 4.34 -14.69
N ILE A 186 -27.40 4.51 -14.27
CA ILE A 186 -26.29 4.94 -15.12
C ILE A 186 -25.39 3.77 -15.46
N SER A 187 -25.23 2.82 -14.56
CA SER A 187 -24.37 1.65 -14.75
C SER A 187 -24.89 0.44 -14.01
N GLY A 188 -24.76 -0.72 -14.65
CA GLY A 188 -24.90 -2.01 -13.96
C GLY A 188 -23.67 -2.41 -13.14
N ASN A 189 -22.58 -1.63 -13.17
CA ASN A 189 -21.37 -1.93 -12.43
C ASN A 189 -21.50 -1.50 -10.96
N LYS A 190 -20.88 -2.26 -10.05
CA LYS A 190 -20.81 -1.89 -8.63
C LYS A 190 -19.64 -0.91 -8.40
N PRO A 191 -19.83 0.17 -7.61
CA PRO A 191 -18.72 0.99 -7.14
C PRO A 191 -17.63 0.12 -6.51
N MET A 192 -16.40 0.30 -6.97
CA MET A 192 -15.24 -0.38 -6.41
C MET A 192 -14.35 0.68 -5.75
N PRO A 193 -14.61 1.02 -4.47
CA PRO A 193 -13.73 1.91 -3.74
C PRO A 193 -12.32 1.32 -3.68
N ILE A 194 -11.31 2.20 -3.67
CA ILE A 194 -9.92 1.77 -3.48
C ILE A 194 -9.72 1.61 -1.98
N PRO A 195 -9.54 0.39 -1.44
CA PRO A 195 -9.35 0.19 -0.01
C PRO A 195 -8.06 0.88 0.44
N ALA A 196 -8.09 1.54 1.59
CA ALA A 196 -6.89 2.09 2.22
C ALA A 196 -6.14 0.96 2.94
N GLU A 197 -4.99 0.56 2.40
CA GLU A 197 -4.20 -0.57 2.90
C GLU A 197 -3.72 -0.32 4.33
N PHE A 198 -3.26 0.91 4.64
CA PHE A 198 -2.85 1.31 5.99
C PHE A 198 -3.98 1.19 7.04
N ASN A 199 -5.24 1.26 6.59
CA ASN A 199 -6.43 1.14 7.42
C ASN A 199 -7.13 -0.22 7.24
N GLU A 200 -6.40 -1.26 6.82
CA GLU A 200 -6.92 -2.62 6.62
C GLU A 200 -8.18 -2.68 5.74
N GLY A 201 -8.31 -1.75 4.79
CA GLY A 201 -9.48 -1.66 3.90
C GLY A 201 -10.79 -1.22 4.56
N MET A 202 -10.75 -0.77 5.83
CA MET A 202 -11.93 -0.30 6.56
C MET A 202 -12.49 1.03 6.02
N GLU A 203 -11.67 1.79 5.30
CA GLU A 203 -12.09 2.97 4.56
C GLU A 203 -11.56 2.95 3.13
N SER A 204 -12.12 3.83 2.30
CA SER A 204 -11.63 4.04 0.94
C SER A 204 -10.65 5.20 0.88
N ARG A 205 -9.57 5.06 0.13
CA ARG A 205 -8.67 6.16 -0.25
C ARG A 205 -8.87 6.62 -1.69
N HIS A 206 -8.23 7.73 -2.03
CA HIS A 206 -8.11 8.19 -3.41
C HIS A 206 -6.90 7.54 -4.11
N ALA A 207 -6.87 7.60 -5.45
CA ALA A 207 -5.74 7.11 -6.23
C ALA A 207 -4.47 7.94 -6.00
N ILE A 208 -4.61 9.25 -5.74
CA ILE A 208 -3.53 10.08 -5.19
C ILE A 208 -3.72 10.19 -3.68
N TYR A 209 -2.74 9.76 -2.90
CA TYR A 209 -2.89 9.66 -1.44
C TYR A 209 -1.56 9.82 -0.72
N ILE A 210 -1.65 10.09 0.58
CA ILE A 210 -0.53 9.96 1.53
C ILE A 210 -0.90 8.77 2.41
N PRO A 211 -0.01 7.79 2.64
CA PRO A 211 -0.35 6.55 3.36
C PRO A 211 -1.00 6.80 4.73
N PHE A 212 -0.48 7.76 5.49
CA PHE A 212 -1.05 8.20 6.77
C PHE A 212 -0.59 9.63 7.12
N PRO A 213 -1.25 10.34 8.06
CA PRO A 213 -1.02 11.77 8.28
C PRO A 213 0.41 12.16 8.69
N GLN A 214 1.14 11.25 9.33
CA GLN A 214 2.52 11.41 9.81
C GLN A 214 3.56 10.68 8.94
N ALA A 215 3.22 10.29 7.71
CA ALA A 215 4.15 9.61 6.80
C ALA A 215 5.46 10.40 6.60
N VAL A 216 6.58 9.69 6.56
CA VAL A 216 7.92 10.23 6.31
C VAL A 216 8.57 9.43 5.18
N PRO A 217 8.94 10.06 4.05
CA PRO A 217 8.70 11.46 3.70
C PRO A 217 7.20 11.78 3.55
N LYS A 218 6.79 13.02 3.91
CA LYS A 218 5.39 13.47 3.82
C LYS A 218 5.03 13.90 2.39
N ILE A 219 5.11 12.95 1.46
CA ILE A 219 4.88 13.16 0.03
C ILE A 219 3.69 12.31 -0.44
N PRO A 220 2.83 12.84 -1.32
CA PRO A 220 1.76 12.06 -1.92
C PRO A 220 2.31 11.13 -3.01
N VAL A 221 1.66 10.00 -3.19
CA VAL A 221 1.93 9.03 -4.25
C VAL A 221 0.69 8.83 -5.12
N ILE A 222 0.89 8.51 -6.40
CA ILE A 222 -0.19 8.15 -7.32
C ILE A 222 -0.14 6.63 -7.54
N ASP A 223 -1.20 5.96 -7.14
CA ASP A 223 -1.48 4.57 -7.48
C ASP A 223 -1.76 4.46 -8.98
N LYS A 224 -0.77 3.97 -9.74
CA LYS A 224 -0.85 3.83 -11.20
C LYS A 224 -1.95 2.86 -11.64
N GLU A 225 -2.20 1.80 -10.87
CA GLU A 225 -3.19 0.78 -11.22
C GLU A 225 -4.62 1.29 -11.09
N ARG A 226 -4.87 2.15 -10.09
CA ARG A 226 -6.22 2.67 -9.79
C ARG A 226 -6.50 4.06 -10.35
N CYS A 227 -5.48 4.80 -10.76
CA CYS A 227 -5.62 6.15 -11.30
C CYS A 227 -6.26 6.15 -12.70
N VAL A 228 -7.33 6.94 -12.86
CA VAL A 228 -8.07 7.06 -14.12
C VAL A 228 -7.18 7.54 -15.28
N TYR A 229 -6.16 8.38 -15.01
CA TYR A 229 -5.21 8.81 -16.04
C TYR A 229 -4.48 7.63 -16.67
N TYR A 230 -3.88 6.75 -15.85
CA TYR A 230 -3.11 5.62 -16.36
C TYR A 230 -4.02 4.55 -16.95
N GLN A 231 -5.29 4.48 -16.52
CA GLN A 231 -6.28 3.57 -17.10
C GLN A 231 -6.88 4.04 -18.44
N THR A 232 -7.01 5.36 -18.68
CA THR A 232 -7.75 5.89 -19.85
C THR A 232 -7.00 6.91 -20.70
N GLY A 233 -5.86 7.41 -20.23
CA GLY A 233 -5.07 8.48 -20.86
C GLY A 233 -5.62 9.91 -20.69
N ASN A 234 -6.82 10.08 -20.10
CA ASN A 234 -7.57 11.34 -20.22
C ASN A 234 -7.65 12.19 -18.95
N CYS A 235 -7.73 11.57 -17.77
CA CYS A 235 -7.97 12.31 -16.53
C CYS A 235 -6.70 13.05 -16.08
N LYS A 236 -6.71 14.38 -16.09
CA LYS A 236 -5.66 15.21 -15.45
C LYS A 236 -6.23 16.23 -14.49
N THR A 237 -7.17 15.79 -13.65
CA THR A 237 -7.93 16.70 -12.77
C THR A 237 -7.06 17.25 -11.65
N CYS A 238 -6.27 16.41 -10.98
CA CYS A 238 -5.43 16.79 -9.84
C CYS A 238 -4.36 17.85 -10.21
N GLU A 239 -3.83 17.83 -11.43
CA GLU A 239 -2.91 18.85 -11.93
C GLU A 239 -3.49 20.27 -11.85
N ASN A 240 -4.79 20.44 -12.15
CA ASN A 240 -5.45 21.75 -12.07
C ASN A 240 -5.55 22.31 -10.64
N PHE A 241 -5.43 21.46 -9.63
CA PHE A 241 -5.48 21.84 -8.21
C PHE A 241 -4.11 21.87 -7.55
N CYS A 242 -3.07 21.33 -8.20
CA CYS A 242 -1.71 21.32 -7.68
C CYS A 242 -1.03 22.67 -7.93
N GLU A 243 -1.07 23.56 -6.94
CA GLU A 243 -0.44 24.88 -7.04
C GLU A 243 1.09 24.79 -7.14
N ALA A 244 1.69 23.73 -6.58
CA ALA A 244 3.12 23.47 -6.66
C ALA A 244 3.59 22.96 -8.03
N GLY A 245 2.67 22.57 -8.93
CA GLY A 245 3.03 21.98 -10.23
C GLY A 245 3.82 20.67 -10.12
N ALA A 246 3.66 19.92 -9.02
CA ALA A 246 4.49 18.76 -8.69
C ALA A 246 4.05 17.44 -9.34
N ILE A 247 2.93 17.41 -10.08
CA ILE A 247 2.38 16.19 -10.65
C ILE A 247 3.02 15.92 -12.01
N THR A 248 3.80 14.84 -12.09
CA THR A 248 4.50 14.41 -13.31
C THR A 248 4.04 12.99 -13.69
N TYR A 249 3.23 12.88 -14.74
CA TYR A 249 2.61 11.61 -15.15
C TYR A 249 3.55 10.69 -15.96
N ASP A 250 4.64 11.23 -16.49
CA ASP A 250 5.65 10.51 -17.27
C ASP A 250 6.90 10.20 -16.44
N GLN A 251 6.84 10.36 -15.11
CA GLN A 251 7.89 9.94 -14.21
C GLN A 251 8.12 8.43 -14.35
N LYS A 252 9.35 8.06 -14.73
CA LYS A 252 9.79 6.68 -14.90
C LYS A 252 10.50 6.19 -13.66
N ASP A 253 10.41 4.88 -13.45
CA ASP A 253 11.19 4.22 -12.41
C ASP A 253 12.66 4.29 -12.83
N GLY A 254 13.55 4.58 -11.87
CA GLY A 254 14.99 4.67 -12.08
C GLY A 254 15.69 3.55 -11.32
N ALA A 255 16.76 3.02 -11.90
CA ALA A 255 17.69 2.17 -11.17
C ALA A 255 18.78 3.05 -10.55
N LEU A 256 19.12 2.78 -9.30
CA LEU A 256 20.25 3.39 -8.60
C LEU A 256 21.24 2.28 -8.28
N GLU A 257 22.44 2.39 -8.82
CA GLU A 257 23.55 1.48 -8.50
C GLU A 257 24.32 2.08 -7.31
N LEU A 258 24.43 1.29 -6.24
CA LEU A 258 25.15 1.65 -5.02
C LEU A 258 26.18 0.56 -4.72
N ASP A 259 27.42 0.96 -4.51
CA ASP A 259 28.45 0.09 -3.96
C ASP A 259 28.29 0.04 -2.44
N ILE A 260 28.06 -1.16 -1.89
CA ILE A 260 27.73 -1.38 -0.48
C ILE A 260 28.51 -2.56 0.09
N GLY A 261 29.07 -2.38 1.29
CA GLY A 261 29.83 -3.45 1.98
C GLY A 261 29.00 -4.33 2.92
N ALA A 262 27.78 -3.92 3.26
CA ALA A 262 26.89 -4.69 4.15
C ALA A 262 25.41 -4.42 3.84
N ILE A 263 24.57 -5.43 4.07
CA ILE A 263 23.11 -5.39 3.90
C ILE A 263 22.46 -5.80 5.21
N VAL A 264 21.47 -5.03 5.68
CA VAL A 264 20.61 -5.41 6.81
C VAL A 264 19.20 -5.65 6.29
N VAL A 265 18.74 -6.89 6.40
CA VAL A 265 17.37 -7.28 6.04
C VAL A 265 16.46 -7.00 7.22
N ALA A 266 15.55 -6.03 7.04
CA ALA A 266 14.59 -5.60 8.06
C ALA A 266 13.19 -5.43 7.46
N THR A 267 12.78 -6.37 6.59
CA THR A 267 11.56 -6.24 5.77
C THR A 267 10.26 -6.44 6.56
N GLY A 268 10.34 -6.91 7.81
CA GLY A 268 9.17 -7.07 8.67
C GLY A 268 8.43 -8.39 8.44
N PHE A 269 7.10 -8.33 8.43
CA PHE A 269 6.21 -9.50 8.44
C PHE A 269 4.86 -9.19 7.79
N ASP A 270 4.10 -10.25 7.48
CA ASP A 270 2.67 -10.18 7.13
C ASP A 270 1.83 -10.82 8.24
N LEU A 271 0.51 -10.62 8.20
CA LEU A 271 -0.42 -11.28 9.12
C LEU A 271 -1.08 -12.50 8.49
N PHE A 272 -1.33 -13.51 9.32
CA PHE A 272 -2.12 -14.67 8.92
C PHE A 272 -3.54 -14.23 8.57
N ASP A 273 -3.97 -14.58 7.36
CA ASP A 273 -5.33 -14.39 6.87
C ASP A 273 -6.31 -15.35 7.60
N PRO A 274 -7.18 -14.83 8.50
CA PRO A 274 -8.11 -15.65 9.25
C PRO A 274 -9.25 -16.20 8.38
N ALA A 275 -9.45 -15.74 7.14
CA ALA A 275 -10.44 -16.32 6.23
C ALA A 275 -10.13 -17.80 5.91
N LYS A 276 -8.87 -18.23 6.08
CA LYS A 276 -8.44 -19.63 5.97
C LYS A 276 -8.98 -20.53 7.10
N LYS A 277 -9.52 -19.92 8.17
CA LYS A 277 -10.16 -20.59 9.31
C LYS A 277 -11.62 -20.14 9.43
N PRO A 278 -12.52 -20.67 8.58
CA PRO A 278 -13.91 -20.24 8.50
C PRO A 278 -14.69 -20.41 9.80
N GLU A 279 -14.23 -21.26 10.72
CA GLU A 279 -14.77 -21.44 12.07
C GLU A 279 -14.80 -20.14 12.88
N TYR A 280 -13.93 -19.17 12.59
CA TYR A 280 -13.90 -17.87 13.27
C TYR A 280 -14.82 -16.82 12.65
N GLY A 281 -15.51 -17.12 11.55
CA GLY A 281 -16.50 -16.22 10.95
C GLY A 281 -15.93 -14.96 10.26
N TYR A 282 -14.60 -14.80 10.20
CA TYR A 282 -13.96 -13.64 9.56
C TYR A 282 -14.34 -13.52 8.07
N GLY A 283 -14.57 -12.29 7.61
CA GLY A 283 -15.02 -11.98 6.25
C GLY A 283 -16.50 -12.28 5.96
N LYS A 284 -17.17 -13.10 6.78
CA LYS A 284 -18.62 -13.36 6.70
C LYS A 284 -19.40 -12.52 7.70
N ILE A 285 -18.92 -12.48 8.95
CA ILE A 285 -19.55 -11.76 10.06
C ILE A 285 -18.83 -10.42 10.24
N LYS A 286 -19.54 -9.31 10.04
CA LYS A 286 -18.93 -7.95 10.00
C LYS A 286 -18.29 -7.50 11.32
N SER A 287 -18.77 -8.01 12.45
CA SER A 287 -18.23 -7.68 13.78
C SER A 287 -17.09 -8.60 14.22
N VAL A 288 -16.62 -9.48 13.33
CA VAL A 288 -15.38 -10.23 13.53
C VAL A 288 -14.25 -9.48 12.82
N VAL A 289 -13.31 -8.97 13.60
CA VAL A 289 -12.16 -8.20 13.10
C VAL A 289 -10.85 -8.85 13.53
N THR A 290 -9.76 -8.54 12.82
CA THR A 290 -8.40 -8.90 13.25
C THR A 290 -7.88 -7.95 14.32
N GLY A 291 -6.83 -8.36 15.03
CA GLY A 291 -6.13 -7.48 15.97
C GLY A 291 -5.61 -6.20 15.32
N LEU A 292 -5.18 -6.25 14.05
CA LEU A 292 -4.67 -5.07 13.35
C LEU A 292 -5.81 -4.14 12.90
N GLU A 293 -6.92 -4.68 12.42
CA GLU A 293 -8.14 -3.90 12.17
C GLU A 293 -8.61 -3.19 13.45
N PHE A 294 -8.56 -3.87 14.60
CA PHE A 294 -8.86 -3.27 15.89
C PHE A 294 -7.89 -2.14 16.27
N GLU A 295 -6.58 -2.28 16.00
CA GLU A 295 -5.61 -1.17 16.16
C GLU A 295 -6.01 0.04 15.33
N ARG A 296 -6.49 -0.17 14.09
CA ARG A 296 -6.94 0.92 13.24
C ARG A 296 -8.20 1.58 13.82
N LEU A 297 -9.17 0.82 14.32
CA LEU A 297 -10.37 1.35 14.98
C LEU A 297 -10.04 2.22 16.20
N VAL A 298 -9.13 1.76 17.07
CA VAL A 298 -8.83 2.47 18.33
C VAL A 298 -7.90 3.68 18.13
N SER A 299 -7.19 3.73 16.99
CA SER A 299 -6.26 4.80 16.64
C SER A 299 -6.98 6.12 16.37
N ALA A 300 -6.49 7.20 16.97
CA ALA A 300 -7.02 8.56 16.74
C ALA A 300 -6.89 9.03 15.28
N SER A 301 -5.88 8.53 14.55
CA SER A 301 -5.71 8.78 13.11
C SER A 301 -6.22 7.62 12.25
N GLY A 302 -7.06 6.76 12.83
CA GLY A 302 -7.74 5.68 12.16
C GLY A 302 -9.08 6.10 11.53
N PRO A 303 -9.76 5.17 10.84
CA PRO A 303 -10.98 5.45 10.08
C PRO A 303 -12.16 5.93 10.94
N THR A 304 -12.18 5.59 12.23
CA THR A 304 -13.23 5.99 13.17
C THR A 304 -12.79 7.09 14.13
N GLY A 305 -11.64 7.75 13.88
CA GLY A 305 -11.12 8.81 14.76
C GLY A 305 -10.78 8.33 16.19
N GLY A 306 -10.63 7.02 16.39
CA GLY A 306 -10.38 6.40 17.68
C GLY A 306 -11.63 5.97 18.44
N HIS A 307 -12.83 6.13 17.86
CA HIS A 307 -14.07 5.58 18.40
C HIS A 307 -14.16 4.09 18.09
N ILE A 308 -14.33 3.25 19.12
CA ILE A 308 -14.47 1.81 18.96
C ILE A 308 -15.92 1.53 18.59
N GLU A 309 -16.23 1.62 17.30
CA GLU A 309 -17.57 1.40 16.78
C GLU A 309 -17.58 0.36 15.65
N ILE A 310 -18.59 -0.49 15.67
CA ILE A 310 -18.86 -1.46 14.61
C ILE A 310 -20.27 -1.20 14.10
N ASN A 311 -20.41 -0.98 12.78
CA ASN A 311 -21.69 -0.59 12.16
C ASN A 311 -22.35 0.64 12.82
N GLY A 312 -21.56 1.60 13.31
CA GLY A 312 -22.03 2.83 13.96
C GLY A 312 -22.59 2.64 15.37
N LYS A 313 -22.20 1.55 16.05
CA LYS A 313 -22.57 1.29 17.45
C LYS A 313 -21.34 0.90 18.27
N GLU A 314 -21.29 1.38 19.50
CA GLU A 314 -20.29 0.96 20.48
C GLU A 314 -20.60 -0.46 20.99
N PRO A 315 -19.61 -1.38 21.00
CA PRO A 315 -19.80 -2.73 21.50
C PRO A 315 -19.83 -2.75 23.03
N LYS A 316 -20.79 -3.46 23.61
CA LYS A 316 -20.88 -3.68 25.06
C LYS A 316 -20.22 -4.99 25.48
N LYS A 317 -20.19 -5.99 24.60
CA LYS A 317 -19.54 -7.28 24.85
C LYS A 317 -18.46 -7.53 23.81
N VAL A 318 -17.20 -7.53 24.25
CA VAL A 318 -16.03 -7.74 23.37
C VAL A 318 -15.34 -9.06 23.74
N VAL A 319 -15.15 -9.91 22.74
CA VAL A 319 -14.48 -11.20 22.90
C VAL A 319 -13.18 -11.22 22.10
N PHE A 320 -12.07 -11.54 22.75
CA PHE A 320 -10.78 -11.75 22.10
C PHE A 320 -10.49 -13.25 21.98
N ILE A 321 -10.01 -13.68 20.80
CA ILE A 321 -9.61 -15.08 20.56
C ILE A 321 -8.10 -15.10 20.26
N GLN A 322 -7.33 -15.73 21.14
CA GLN A 322 -5.88 -15.85 20.97
C GLN A 322 -5.46 -17.04 20.09
N CYS A 323 -4.21 -16.99 19.63
CA CYS A 323 -3.55 -18.03 18.84
C CYS A 323 -4.23 -18.31 17.48
N VAL A 324 -4.88 -17.31 16.88
CA VAL A 324 -5.51 -17.46 15.57
C VAL A 324 -4.42 -17.59 14.49
N GLY A 325 -4.23 -18.81 13.98
CA GLY A 325 -3.19 -19.12 12.99
C GLY A 325 -1.79 -19.30 13.58
N SER A 326 -1.65 -19.46 14.90
CA SER A 326 -0.39 -19.79 15.60
C SER A 326 -0.58 -21.00 16.50
N ARG A 327 0.50 -21.73 16.78
CA ARG A 327 0.48 -22.97 17.58
C ARG A 327 -0.53 -23.99 17.02
N ASP A 328 -0.62 -24.06 15.70
CA ASP A 328 -1.50 -24.95 14.97
C ASP A 328 -0.66 -25.99 14.22
N LYS A 329 -0.80 -27.27 14.57
CA LYS A 329 -0.08 -28.40 13.95
C LYS A 329 -0.35 -28.56 12.45
N LYS A 330 -1.49 -28.04 11.97
CA LYS A 330 -1.85 -28.07 10.53
C LYS A 330 -1.41 -26.81 9.79
N GLY A 331 -0.85 -25.84 10.49
CA GLY A 331 -0.40 -24.56 9.95
C GLY A 331 0.90 -24.12 10.61
N ASN A 332 0.88 -22.96 11.25
CA ASN A 332 2.06 -22.42 11.91
C ASN A 332 2.20 -23.02 13.32
N GLU A 333 3.14 -23.94 13.52
CA GLU A 333 3.37 -24.59 14.82
C GLU A 333 4.00 -23.64 15.87
N TYR A 334 4.62 -22.56 15.43
CA TYR A 334 5.27 -21.59 16.30
C TYR A 334 4.26 -20.63 16.97
N CYS A 335 4.75 -19.94 18.00
CA CYS A 335 4.02 -18.87 18.67
C CYS A 335 4.43 -17.51 18.08
N SER A 336 3.46 -16.65 17.79
CA SER A 336 3.72 -15.29 17.29
C SER A 336 4.25 -14.30 18.35
N ARG A 337 4.48 -14.75 19.58
CA ARG A 337 5.09 -14.03 20.73
C ARG A 337 4.38 -12.77 21.24
N VAL A 338 3.76 -11.96 20.38
CA VAL A 338 3.21 -10.64 20.71
C VAL A 338 1.70 -10.65 20.97
N CYS A 339 0.98 -11.67 20.50
CA CYS A 339 -0.48 -11.67 20.50
C CYS A 339 -1.11 -11.63 21.89
N CYS A 340 -0.54 -12.32 22.88
CA CYS A 340 -1.03 -12.22 24.26
C CYS A 340 -0.97 -10.77 24.79
N MET A 341 0.08 -10.04 24.44
CA MET A 341 0.34 -8.70 24.98
C MET A 341 -0.40 -7.60 24.24
N TYR A 342 -0.49 -7.65 22.91
CA TYR A 342 -1.34 -6.68 22.21
C TYR A 342 -2.82 -6.92 22.54
N THR A 343 -3.26 -8.17 22.80
CA THR A 343 -4.63 -8.42 23.27
C THR A 343 -4.88 -7.82 24.65
N ALA A 344 -3.93 -7.95 25.57
CA ALA A 344 -4.01 -7.26 26.87
C ALA A 344 -4.08 -5.73 26.68
N LYS A 345 -3.27 -5.19 25.75
CA LYS A 345 -3.31 -3.76 25.38
C LYS A 345 -4.66 -3.35 24.80
N HIS A 346 -5.23 -4.15 23.91
CA HIS A 346 -6.55 -3.89 23.32
C HIS A 346 -7.64 -3.93 24.40
N ALA A 347 -7.62 -4.92 25.28
CA ALA A 347 -8.53 -5.00 26.41
C ALA A 347 -8.43 -3.77 27.33
N HIS A 348 -7.21 -3.33 27.66
CA HIS A 348 -6.98 -2.09 28.40
C HIS A 348 -7.62 -0.88 27.71
N LEU A 349 -7.37 -0.71 26.41
CA LEU A 349 -7.90 0.41 25.62
C LEU A 349 -9.42 0.36 25.49
N VAL A 350 -10.02 -0.84 25.42
CA VAL A 350 -11.48 -0.97 25.49
C VAL A 350 -11.98 -0.49 26.84
N LYS A 351 -11.38 -0.89 27.97
CA LYS A 351 -11.80 -0.42 29.30
C LYS A 351 -11.63 1.08 29.50
N GLU A 352 -10.57 1.66 28.94
CA GLU A 352 -10.34 3.10 29.01
C GLU A 352 -11.43 3.90 28.26
N LYS A 353 -11.80 3.45 27.05
CA LYS A 353 -12.76 4.18 26.19
C LYS A 353 -14.21 3.79 26.43
N LEU A 354 -14.47 2.55 26.82
CA LEU A 354 -15.77 1.94 27.08
C LEU A 354 -15.76 1.25 28.46
N PRO A 355 -15.87 2.02 29.56
CA PRO A 355 -15.72 1.47 30.93
C PRO A 355 -16.68 0.33 31.26
N ASP A 356 -17.91 0.42 30.74
CA ASP A 356 -18.99 -0.53 30.96
C ASP A 356 -18.92 -1.79 30.08
N ALA A 357 -17.95 -1.86 29.15
CA ALA A 357 -17.84 -3.01 28.25
C ALA A 357 -17.38 -4.27 29.00
N GLU A 358 -18.07 -5.39 28.77
CA GLU A 358 -17.69 -6.72 29.26
C GLU A 358 -16.62 -7.32 28.33
N LEU A 359 -15.51 -7.76 28.93
CA LEU A 359 -14.37 -8.30 28.19
C LEU A 359 -14.14 -9.77 28.51
N THR A 360 -14.11 -10.61 27.48
CA THR A 360 -13.69 -12.01 27.60
C THR A 360 -12.53 -12.31 26.67
N ILE A 361 -11.47 -12.95 27.19
CA ILE A 361 -10.28 -13.30 26.42
C ILE A 361 -10.10 -14.82 26.48
N TYR A 362 -10.29 -15.48 25.34
CA TYR A 362 -10.01 -16.90 25.17
C TYR A 362 -8.53 -17.11 24.88
N TYR A 363 -7.84 -17.84 25.75
CA TYR A 363 -6.41 -18.06 25.67
C TYR A 363 -6.03 -19.49 26.12
N THR A 364 -4.81 -19.93 25.79
CA THR A 364 -4.27 -21.21 26.31
C THR A 364 -3.24 -20.95 27.40
N ASP A 365 -2.24 -20.11 27.10
CA ASP A 365 -1.20 -19.70 28.04
C ASP A 365 -1.03 -18.18 27.93
N ALA A 366 -0.87 -17.50 29.06
CA ALA A 366 -0.54 -16.08 29.06
C ALA A 366 0.98 -15.96 28.90
N ARG A 367 1.45 -15.52 27.72
CA ARG A 367 2.89 -15.38 27.43
C ARG A 367 3.37 -13.95 27.66
N ALA A 368 3.36 -13.53 28.91
CA ALA A 368 3.76 -12.20 29.37
C ALA A 368 5.23 -12.16 29.82
N PHE A 369 6.16 -12.49 28.92
CA PHE A 369 7.56 -12.80 29.29
C PHE A 369 8.51 -11.58 29.34
N GLY A 370 8.11 -10.41 28.84
CA GLY A 370 8.92 -9.20 28.83
C GLY A 370 8.93 -8.48 30.18
N LYS A 371 9.83 -7.52 30.35
CA LYS A 371 9.88 -6.68 31.57
C LYS A 371 8.59 -5.87 31.70
N GLY A 372 7.88 -6.01 32.82
CA GLY A 372 6.62 -5.31 33.06
C GLY A 372 5.39 -5.98 32.42
N PHE A 373 5.56 -7.10 31.70
CA PHE A 373 4.46 -7.71 30.95
C PHE A 373 3.49 -8.46 31.86
N GLU A 374 4.00 -9.19 32.85
CA GLU A 374 3.19 -9.89 33.84
C GLU A 374 2.40 -8.90 34.71
N GLU A 375 3.03 -7.79 35.11
CA GLU A 375 2.39 -6.70 35.83
C GLU A 375 1.29 -6.05 35.00
N PHE A 376 1.52 -5.86 33.70
CA PHE A 376 0.50 -5.34 32.79
C PHE A 376 -0.65 -6.33 32.58
N TYR A 377 -0.35 -7.62 32.44
CA TYR A 377 -1.37 -8.68 32.37
C TYR A 377 -2.27 -8.68 33.62
N ASN A 378 -1.67 -8.60 34.82
CA ASN A 378 -2.41 -8.54 36.08
C ASN A 378 -3.25 -7.26 36.18
N ARG A 379 -2.71 -6.10 35.78
CA ARG A 379 -3.47 -4.85 35.71
C ARG A 379 -4.73 -4.98 34.84
N VAL A 380 -4.62 -5.57 33.65
CA VAL A 380 -5.77 -5.72 32.74
C VAL A 380 -6.83 -6.66 33.32
N ARG A 381 -6.43 -7.66 34.11
CA ARG A 381 -7.35 -8.50 34.87
C ARG A 381 -8.05 -7.72 35.98
N ASP A 382 -7.32 -6.88 36.70
CA ASP A 382 -7.85 -6.02 37.77
C ASP A 382 -8.83 -4.96 37.23
N GLU A 383 -8.65 -4.54 35.97
CA GLU A 383 -9.59 -3.69 35.22
C GLU A 383 -10.88 -4.43 34.80
N GLY A 384 -10.99 -5.73 35.09
CA GLY A 384 -12.21 -6.53 34.90
C GLY A 384 -12.23 -7.39 33.63
N ALA A 385 -11.09 -7.58 32.96
CA ALA A 385 -11.01 -8.51 31.83
C ALA A 385 -11.02 -9.98 32.29
N ILE A 386 -11.97 -10.77 31.77
CA ILE A 386 -12.12 -12.18 32.12
C ILE A 386 -11.30 -13.05 31.16
N TYR A 387 -10.25 -13.66 31.68
CA TYR A 387 -9.43 -14.62 30.92
C TYR A 387 -9.99 -16.04 31.08
N ARG A 388 -10.38 -16.67 29.97
CA ARG A 388 -10.90 -18.04 29.93
C ARG A 388 -9.89 -18.96 29.26
N ARG A 389 -9.34 -19.89 30.04
CA ARG A 389 -8.33 -20.83 29.57
C ARG A 389 -9.01 -21.95 28.76
N ARG A 390 -8.45 -22.27 27.60
CA ARG A 390 -8.85 -23.40 26.73
C ARG A 390 -7.63 -24.16 26.22
N GLU A 391 -7.80 -25.44 25.90
CA GLU A 391 -6.77 -26.17 25.15
C GLU A 391 -6.77 -25.74 23.67
N LEU A 392 -5.62 -25.82 23.01
CA LEU A 392 -5.50 -25.42 21.59
C LEU A 392 -6.37 -26.28 20.67
N ASP A 393 -6.49 -27.57 20.98
CA ASP A 393 -7.29 -28.55 20.24
C ASP A 393 -8.79 -28.46 20.57
N ASP A 394 -9.19 -27.65 21.56
CA ASP A 394 -10.60 -27.40 21.83
C ASP A 394 -11.17 -26.47 20.73
N PRO A 395 -12.28 -26.83 20.08
CA PRO A 395 -12.87 -25.99 19.05
C PRO A 395 -13.43 -24.70 19.66
N ILE A 396 -13.29 -23.61 18.90
CA ILE A 396 -14.03 -22.37 19.12
C ILE A 396 -14.62 -21.94 17.79
N GLU A 397 -15.92 -21.68 17.78
CA GLU A 397 -16.69 -21.28 16.61
C GLU A 397 -17.36 -19.94 16.87
N VAL A 398 -17.34 -19.07 15.86
CA VAL A 398 -18.06 -17.80 15.88
C VAL A 398 -19.16 -17.89 14.84
N VAL A 399 -20.41 -17.82 15.29
CA VAL A 399 -21.58 -17.95 14.44
C VAL A 399 -22.48 -16.74 14.57
N GLU A 400 -23.18 -16.42 13.49
CA GLU A 400 -24.24 -15.40 13.49
C GLU A 400 -25.61 -16.11 13.56
N LYS A 401 -26.40 -15.79 14.58
CA LYS A 401 -27.73 -16.36 14.81
C LYS A 401 -28.68 -15.26 15.29
N ASP A 402 -29.81 -15.12 14.61
CA ASP A 402 -30.85 -14.13 14.95
C ASP A 402 -30.30 -12.68 15.06
N ASP A 403 -29.44 -12.29 14.10
CA ASP A 403 -28.71 -11.01 14.07
C ASP A 403 -27.77 -10.75 15.27
N LYS A 404 -27.40 -11.81 16.01
CA LYS A 404 -26.43 -11.78 17.10
C LYS A 404 -25.21 -12.63 16.77
N VAL A 405 -24.04 -12.17 17.18
CA VAL A 405 -22.81 -12.97 17.09
C VAL A 405 -22.64 -13.75 18.39
N VAL A 406 -22.44 -15.06 18.27
CA VAL A 406 -22.29 -15.98 19.39
C VAL A 406 -20.96 -16.69 19.27
N VAL A 407 -20.15 -16.61 20.33
CA VAL A 407 -18.89 -17.34 20.44
C VAL A 407 -19.12 -18.61 21.24
N LYS A 408 -18.88 -19.76 20.61
CA LYS A 408 -19.05 -21.10 21.18
C LYS A 408 -17.68 -21.71 21.41
N ALA A 409 -17.31 -21.91 22.66
CA ALA A 409 -16.07 -22.58 23.03
C ALA A 409 -16.40 -23.88 23.78
N LYS A 410 -15.73 -24.98 23.43
CA LYS A 410 -15.94 -26.25 24.11
C LYS A 410 -15.66 -26.13 25.61
N GLY A 411 -16.59 -26.64 26.43
CA GLY A 411 -16.47 -26.63 27.89
C GLY A 411 -16.85 -25.31 28.55
N GLU A 412 -17.24 -24.30 27.77
CA GLU A 412 -17.61 -22.96 28.23
C GLU A 412 -19.04 -22.62 27.76
N PRO A 413 -19.79 -21.79 28.51
CA PRO A 413 -21.09 -21.32 28.06
C PRO A 413 -20.94 -20.38 26.86
N ASP A 414 -21.88 -20.50 25.90
CA ASP A 414 -22.01 -19.60 24.75
C ASP A 414 -22.06 -18.13 25.21
N ILE A 415 -21.30 -17.27 24.53
CA ILE A 415 -21.24 -15.83 24.82
C ILE A 415 -21.77 -15.04 23.62
N ASP A 416 -22.81 -14.24 23.86
CA ASP A 416 -23.23 -13.18 22.93
C ASP A 416 -22.14 -12.10 22.86
N ALA A 417 -21.66 -11.77 21.68
CA ALA A 417 -20.63 -10.77 21.43
C ALA A 417 -21.14 -9.67 20.49
N ASP A 418 -20.81 -8.42 20.79
CA ASP A 418 -21.02 -7.30 19.87
C ASP A 418 -19.81 -7.11 18.94
N LEU A 419 -18.62 -7.50 19.42
CA LEU A 419 -17.36 -7.45 18.70
C LEU A 419 -16.49 -8.66 19.07
N VAL A 420 -15.94 -9.33 18.05
CA VAL A 420 -14.95 -10.40 18.22
C VAL A 420 -13.64 -9.97 17.57
N VAL A 421 -12.54 -10.00 18.33
CA VAL A 421 -11.21 -9.63 17.86
C VAL A 421 -10.32 -10.87 17.80
N LEU A 422 -9.85 -11.18 16.60
CA LEU A 422 -8.99 -12.31 16.32
C LEU A 422 -7.52 -11.91 16.47
N ALA A 423 -6.83 -12.48 17.45
CA ALA A 423 -5.41 -12.24 17.63
C ALA A 423 -4.60 -13.10 16.63
N THR A 424 -4.46 -12.59 15.41
CA THR A 424 -3.82 -13.25 14.28
C THR A 424 -2.32 -13.43 14.45
N ALA A 425 -1.82 -14.47 13.81
CA ALA A 425 -0.40 -14.80 13.78
C ALA A 425 0.40 -13.84 12.90
N ILE A 426 1.65 -13.62 13.30
CA ILE A 426 2.71 -13.08 12.45
C ILE A 426 3.18 -14.21 11.54
N VAL A 427 3.26 -13.95 10.23
CA VAL A 427 3.81 -14.87 9.23
C VAL A 427 4.92 -14.17 8.42
N PRO A 428 5.82 -14.92 7.77
CA PRO A 428 6.78 -14.34 6.85
C PRO A 428 6.04 -13.57 5.75
N ARG A 429 6.66 -12.51 5.23
CA ARG A 429 6.08 -11.77 4.10
C ARG A 429 5.92 -12.66 2.89
N ALA A 430 4.90 -12.39 2.07
CA ALA A 430 4.67 -13.13 0.83
C ALA A 430 5.89 -13.14 -0.13
N ASP A 431 6.70 -12.08 -0.10
CA ASP A 431 7.91 -11.90 -0.93
C ASP A 431 9.20 -12.47 -0.30
N THR A 432 9.13 -13.08 0.89
CA THR A 432 10.30 -13.64 1.59
C THR A 432 11.11 -14.64 0.73
N PRO A 433 10.50 -15.60 0.00
CA PRO A 433 11.25 -16.54 -0.85
C PRO A 433 11.97 -15.88 -2.03
N GLU A 434 11.41 -14.79 -2.57
CA GLU A 434 12.04 -14.02 -3.64
C GLU A 434 13.24 -13.24 -3.08
N MET A 435 13.06 -12.56 -1.95
CA MET A 435 14.12 -11.83 -1.27
C MET A 435 15.26 -12.75 -0.83
N ALA A 436 14.95 -13.95 -0.33
CA ALA A 436 15.94 -14.98 0.01
C ALA A 436 16.81 -15.36 -1.20
N ARG A 437 16.21 -15.46 -2.39
CA ARG A 437 16.91 -15.76 -3.63
C ARG A 437 17.78 -14.60 -4.10
N VAL A 438 17.26 -13.38 -4.05
CA VAL A 438 17.99 -12.16 -4.47
C VAL A 438 19.23 -11.94 -3.60
N LEU A 439 19.09 -12.13 -2.28
CA LEU A 439 20.18 -11.93 -1.32
C LEU A 439 21.04 -13.18 -1.09
N ASN A 440 20.65 -14.33 -1.67
CA ASN A 440 21.27 -15.63 -1.45
C ASN A 440 21.40 -15.97 0.05
N ILE A 441 20.28 -15.92 0.79
CA ILE A 441 20.20 -16.28 2.21
C ILE A 441 19.15 -17.38 2.46
N SER A 442 19.32 -18.14 3.54
CA SER A 442 18.46 -19.29 3.84
C SER A 442 17.20 -18.91 4.62
N GLN A 443 16.19 -19.78 4.54
CA GLN A 443 14.97 -19.71 5.35
C GLN A 443 14.92 -20.86 6.36
N SER A 444 14.34 -20.60 7.52
CA SER A 444 14.05 -21.61 8.54
C SER A 444 12.79 -22.42 8.18
N GLY A 445 12.55 -23.53 8.89
CA GLY A 445 11.39 -24.40 8.63
C GLY A 445 10.03 -23.74 8.85
N ASP A 446 9.98 -22.61 9.56
CA ASP A 446 8.80 -21.76 9.75
C ASP A 446 8.64 -20.67 8.68
N GLY A 447 9.57 -20.61 7.70
CA GLY A 447 9.53 -19.74 6.54
C GLY A 447 10.16 -18.35 6.71
N PHE A 448 10.60 -17.98 7.92
CA PHE A 448 11.36 -16.74 8.16
C PHE A 448 12.82 -16.88 7.67
N PHE A 449 13.59 -15.78 7.70
CA PHE A 449 15.02 -15.86 7.41
C PHE A 449 15.79 -16.55 8.54
N LEU A 450 16.69 -17.46 8.17
CA LEU A 450 17.49 -18.25 9.09
C LEU A 450 18.75 -17.50 9.53
N GLU A 451 18.93 -17.35 10.84
CA GLU A 451 20.20 -16.88 11.40
C GLU A 451 21.31 -17.93 11.31
N ALA A 452 22.57 -17.48 11.29
CA ALA A 452 23.74 -18.35 11.23
C ALA A 452 23.85 -19.27 12.45
N HIS A 453 23.55 -18.75 13.64
CA HIS A 453 23.49 -19.55 14.85
C HIS A 453 22.59 -18.90 15.93
N PRO A 454 21.60 -19.62 16.50
CA PRO A 454 20.58 -19.04 17.39
C PRO A 454 21.08 -18.26 18.62
N LYS A 455 22.29 -18.60 19.11
CA LYS A 455 22.92 -17.95 20.28
C LYS A 455 24.15 -17.10 19.96
N LEU A 456 25.12 -17.68 19.25
CA LEU A 456 26.41 -17.05 18.96
C LEU A 456 26.33 -15.95 17.89
N ARG A 457 25.48 -16.15 16.87
CA ARG A 457 25.36 -15.25 15.72
C ARG A 457 23.88 -15.08 15.33
N PRO A 458 23.03 -14.55 16.24
CA PRO A 458 21.59 -14.50 16.02
C PRO A 458 21.15 -13.42 15.03
N LEU A 459 22.06 -12.54 14.63
CA LEU A 459 21.82 -11.41 13.73
C LEU A 459 22.51 -11.59 12.37
N ASP A 460 23.39 -12.58 12.26
CA ASP A 460 24.15 -12.85 11.05
C ASP A 460 23.40 -13.89 10.22
N THR A 461 23.57 -13.86 8.90
CA THR A 461 23.24 -15.00 8.04
C THR A 461 24.49 -15.84 7.74
N PHE A 462 24.33 -16.97 7.05
CA PHE A 462 25.48 -17.73 6.52
C PHE A 462 26.22 -16.98 5.42
N THR A 463 25.58 -15.99 4.80
CA THR A 463 26.19 -15.13 3.78
C THR A 463 26.80 -13.92 4.48
N GLU A 464 28.13 -13.82 4.42
CA GLU A 464 28.87 -12.72 5.03
C GLU A 464 28.44 -11.36 4.48
N GLY A 465 28.44 -10.34 5.33
CA GLY A 465 27.97 -9.01 4.98
C GLY A 465 26.45 -8.85 5.01
N ILE A 466 25.66 -9.93 5.15
CA ILE A 466 24.20 -9.88 5.23
C ILE A 466 23.71 -10.24 6.63
N PHE A 467 22.95 -9.31 7.23
CA PHE A 467 22.45 -9.38 8.59
C PHE A 467 20.93 -9.30 8.64
N LEU A 468 20.34 -9.74 9.74
CA LEU A 468 18.90 -9.77 9.98
C LEU A 468 18.52 -8.85 11.14
N ALA A 469 17.39 -8.14 11.01
CA ALA A 469 16.82 -7.36 12.10
C ALA A 469 15.28 -7.37 12.07
N GLY A 470 14.65 -7.65 13.21
CA GLY A 470 13.21 -7.52 13.36
C GLY A 470 12.43 -8.77 12.94
N CYS A 471 11.15 -8.58 12.62
CA CYS A 471 10.22 -9.69 12.42
C CYS A 471 10.49 -10.57 11.20
N CYS A 472 11.37 -10.15 10.28
CA CYS A 472 11.73 -10.98 9.13
C CYS A 472 12.54 -12.23 9.53
N GLN A 473 13.16 -12.22 10.71
CA GLN A 473 13.87 -13.38 11.27
C GLN A 473 12.98 -14.27 12.14
N SER A 474 12.00 -13.69 12.85
CA SER A 474 11.03 -14.43 13.68
C SER A 474 10.03 -13.46 14.31
N PRO A 475 8.84 -13.92 14.74
CA PRO A 475 7.91 -13.08 15.48
C PRO A 475 8.55 -12.46 16.74
N LYS A 476 8.38 -11.15 16.94
CA LYS A 476 8.92 -10.43 18.11
C LYS A 476 8.24 -9.08 18.31
N ASP A 477 8.42 -8.50 19.49
CA ASP A 477 7.88 -7.18 19.81
C ASP A 477 8.83 -6.05 19.38
N ILE A 478 8.39 -4.81 19.62
CA ILE A 478 9.14 -3.61 19.27
C ILE A 478 10.47 -3.52 20.04
N PRO A 479 10.52 -3.69 21.38
CA PRO A 479 11.78 -3.67 22.12
C PRO A 479 12.84 -4.65 21.60
N ASP A 480 12.45 -5.92 21.38
CA ASP A 480 13.36 -6.93 20.82
C ASP A 480 13.81 -6.57 19.41
N THR A 481 12.91 -6.00 18.59
CA THR A 481 13.23 -5.54 17.23
C THR A 481 14.25 -4.39 17.24
N VAL A 482 14.08 -3.40 18.12
CA VAL A 482 15.01 -2.27 18.24
C VAL A 482 16.38 -2.74 18.76
N ALA A 483 16.39 -3.69 19.70
CA ALA A 483 17.63 -4.30 20.18
C ALA A 483 18.36 -5.07 19.06
N GLN A 484 17.64 -5.89 18.28
CA GLN A 484 18.20 -6.58 17.12
C GLN A 484 18.71 -5.60 16.06
N ALA A 485 17.98 -4.54 15.74
CA ALA A 485 18.42 -3.53 14.78
C ALA A 485 19.73 -2.86 15.20
N SER A 486 19.86 -2.51 16.49
CA SER A 486 21.09 -1.95 17.04
C SER A 486 22.26 -2.94 16.97
N GLY A 487 22.00 -4.21 17.27
CA GLY A 487 22.98 -5.27 17.15
C GLY A 487 23.41 -5.52 15.69
N ALA A 488 22.46 -5.56 14.75
CA ALA A 488 22.73 -5.77 13.33
C ALA A 488 23.56 -4.61 12.75
N ALA A 489 23.27 -3.37 13.14
CA ALA A 489 24.10 -2.22 12.82
C ALA A 489 25.53 -2.38 13.36
N SER A 490 25.69 -2.84 14.62
CA SER A 490 27.01 -3.11 15.18
C SER A 490 27.77 -4.21 14.43
N ARG A 491 27.08 -5.28 13.99
CA ARG A 491 27.70 -6.35 13.19
C ARG A 491 28.10 -5.88 11.79
N ALA A 492 27.28 -5.03 11.16
CA ALA A 492 27.64 -4.39 9.91
C ALA A 492 28.84 -3.46 10.07
N CYS A 493 28.90 -2.65 11.13
CA CYS A 493 30.04 -1.78 11.42
C CYS A 493 31.35 -2.55 11.68
N ASP A 494 31.31 -3.75 12.26
CA ASP A 494 32.50 -4.60 12.44
C ASP A 494 33.16 -4.96 11.09
N ILE A 495 32.35 -5.14 10.04
CA ILE A 495 32.85 -5.32 8.67
C ILE A 495 33.30 -3.98 8.06
N LEU A 496 32.42 -2.98 8.10
CA LEU A 496 32.64 -1.69 7.42
C LEU A 496 33.76 -0.83 8.04
N SER A 497 34.22 -1.16 9.25
CA SER A 497 35.31 -0.45 9.93
C SER A 497 36.71 -0.98 9.58
N LYS A 498 36.79 -2.05 8.80
CA LYS A 498 38.05 -2.66 8.36
C LYS A 498 38.30 -2.29 6.91
N ASP A 499 39.54 -1.92 6.60
CA ASP A 499 39.94 -1.63 5.22
C ASP A 499 39.96 -2.89 4.34
N GLU A 500 40.23 -4.04 4.95
CA GLU A 500 40.32 -5.35 4.30
C GLU A 500 39.69 -6.44 5.18
N LEU A 501 39.15 -7.49 4.54
CA LEU A 501 38.59 -8.66 5.21
C LEU A 501 39.42 -9.91 4.88
N GLU A 502 39.69 -10.72 5.89
CA GLU A 502 40.28 -12.04 5.71
C GLU A 502 39.22 -13.00 5.15
N ALA A 503 39.42 -13.47 3.92
CA ALA A 503 38.59 -14.52 3.33
C ALA A 503 39.13 -15.91 3.71
N GLU A 504 38.23 -16.89 3.89
CA GLU A 504 38.66 -18.28 4.10
C GLU A 504 39.42 -18.80 2.88
N GLY A 505 40.59 -19.38 3.11
CA GLY A 505 41.47 -19.91 2.04
C GLY A 505 40.98 -21.21 1.39
N ILE A 506 39.77 -21.70 1.70
CA ILE A 506 39.18 -22.93 1.14
C ILE A 506 38.57 -22.72 -0.25
N ILE A 507 39.14 -21.82 -1.04
CA ILE A 507 38.66 -21.49 -2.38
C ILE A 507 39.02 -22.59 -3.39
N SER A 508 38.26 -22.64 -4.48
CA SER A 508 38.58 -23.49 -5.62
C SER A 508 39.72 -22.88 -6.44
N HIS A 509 40.59 -23.72 -6.98
CA HIS A 509 41.67 -23.32 -7.88
C HIS A 509 41.72 -24.24 -9.10
N VAL A 510 42.25 -23.73 -10.21
CA VAL A 510 42.30 -24.46 -11.49
C VAL A 510 43.74 -24.81 -11.84
N ASN A 511 43.99 -26.09 -12.09
CA ASN A 511 45.20 -26.55 -12.75
C ASN A 511 45.09 -26.33 -14.27
N GLU A 512 45.68 -25.24 -14.74
CA GLU A 512 45.66 -24.81 -16.14
C GLU A 512 46.27 -25.82 -17.12
N LYS A 513 47.16 -26.71 -16.66
CA LYS A 513 47.75 -27.74 -17.51
C LYS A 513 46.75 -28.86 -17.84
N MET A 514 45.79 -29.10 -16.96
CA MET A 514 44.73 -30.11 -17.15
C MET A 514 43.42 -29.52 -17.64
N CYS A 515 43.24 -28.20 -17.50
CA CYS A 515 42.02 -27.53 -17.93
C CYS A 515 41.95 -27.45 -19.46
N GLY A 516 40.84 -27.92 -20.03
CA GLY A 516 40.52 -27.80 -21.45
C GLY A 516 39.50 -26.70 -21.77
N GLY A 517 39.09 -25.89 -20.78
CA GLY A 517 38.16 -24.77 -20.99
C GLY A 517 36.73 -25.18 -21.37
N CYS A 518 36.20 -26.29 -20.84
CA CYS A 518 34.91 -26.85 -21.25
C CYS A 518 33.67 -26.06 -20.77
N GLY A 519 33.81 -25.12 -19.84
CA GLY A 519 32.70 -24.26 -19.37
C GLY A 519 31.78 -24.84 -18.28
N ILE A 520 31.84 -26.14 -17.99
CA ILE A 520 30.94 -26.79 -16.99
C ILE A 520 31.02 -26.13 -15.60
N CYS A 521 32.22 -25.73 -15.19
CA CYS A 521 32.46 -25.11 -13.89
C CYS A 521 31.88 -23.69 -13.77
N GLU A 522 31.85 -22.93 -14.87
CA GLU A 522 31.25 -21.60 -14.96
C GLU A 522 29.74 -21.68 -14.73
N GLU A 523 29.05 -22.61 -15.42
CA GLU A 523 27.61 -22.84 -15.23
C GLU A 523 27.25 -23.40 -13.84
N THR A 524 28.14 -24.19 -13.25
CA THR A 524 27.91 -24.84 -11.95
C THR A 524 28.04 -23.88 -10.77
N CYS A 525 28.76 -22.76 -10.92
CA CYS A 525 29.06 -21.86 -9.81
C CYS A 525 27.85 -20.97 -9.45
N PRO A 526 27.24 -21.12 -8.25
CA PRO A 526 26.09 -20.29 -7.87
C PRO A 526 26.48 -18.84 -7.53
N TYR A 527 27.78 -18.57 -7.40
CA TYR A 527 28.33 -17.26 -7.02
C TYR A 527 28.91 -16.47 -8.21
N GLY A 528 28.90 -17.04 -9.42
CA GLY A 528 29.55 -16.43 -10.59
C GLY A 528 31.07 -16.25 -10.42
N ALA A 529 31.70 -17.06 -9.57
CA ALA A 529 33.10 -16.93 -9.23
C ALA A 529 34.06 -17.50 -10.29
N ILE A 530 33.56 -18.16 -11.34
CA ILE A 530 34.38 -18.84 -12.35
C ILE A 530 34.04 -18.26 -13.72
N SER A 531 35.06 -17.92 -14.49
CA SER A 531 34.93 -17.47 -15.88
C SER A 531 35.88 -18.24 -16.79
N ILE A 532 35.51 -18.43 -18.06
CA ILE A 532 36.42 -19.01 -19.06
C ILE A 532 37.20 -17.90 -19.78
N ALA A 533 38.51 -17.84 -19.52
CA ALA A 533 39.42 -16.87 -20.13
C ALA A 533 40.24 -17.50 -21.27
N GLU A 534 40.59 -16.68 -22.26
CA GLU A 534 41.58 -17.01 -23.27
C GLU A 534 42.97 -16.62 -22.76
N ARG A 535 43.93 -17.56 -22.85
CA ARG A 535 45.30 -17.33 -22.43
C ARG A 535 46.27 -17.76 -23.52
N LEU A 536 47.24 -16.90 -23.82
CA LEU A 536 48.39 -17.27 -24.64
C LEU A 536 49.31 -18.16 -23.82
N VAL A 537 49.55 -19.38 -24.30
CA VAL A 537 50.52 -20.31 -23.71
C VAL A 537 51.69 -20.41 -24.67
N THR A 538 52.88 -20.13 -24.15
CA THR A 538 54.12 -20.15 -24.94
C THR A 538 54.54 -21.59 -25.23
N ALA A 539 55.25 -21.79 -26.34
CA ALA A 539 55.81 -23.08 -26.74
C ALA A 539 56.58 -23.79 -25.60
N SER A 540 57.27 -23.01 -24.75
CA SER A 540 58.02 -23.50 -23.58
C SER A 540 57.16 -24.00 -22.41
N GLU A 541 55.93 -23.51 -22.23
CA GLU A 541 55.09 -23.82 -21.07
C GLU A 541 54.31 -25.15 -21.20
N ARG A 542 54.09 -25.61 -22.43
CA ARG A 542 53.34 -26.85 -22.75
C ARG A 542 54.12 -27.85 -23.61
N GLU A 543 55.43 -27.68 -23.79
CA GLU A 543 56.26 -28.49 -24.70
C GLU A 543 55.66 -28.55 -26.12
N ALA A 544 55.11 -27.42 -26.58
CA ALA A 544 54.48 -27.30 -27.89
C ALA A 544 55.46 -26.74 -28.92
N LEU A 545 55.19 -26.96 -30.21
CA LEU A 545 56.05 -26.48 -31.31
C LEU A 545 55.89 -24.97 -31.59
N PHE A 546 54.82 -24.34 -31.09
CA PHE A 546 54.46 -22.94 -31.34
C PHE A 546 53.55 -22.39 -30.22
N ASP A 547 53.55 -21.07 -30.05
CA ASP A 547 52.66 -20.39 -29.11
C ASP A 547 51.20 -20.61 -29.51
N THR A 548 50.34 -20.94 -28.55
CA THR A 548 48.95 -21.31 -28.80
C THR A 548 48.03 -20.61 -27.80
N ILE A 549 46.90 -20.09 -28.26
CA ILE A 549 45.84 -19.60 -27.39
C ILE A 549 45.03 -20.79 -26.90
N VAL A 550 44.90 -20.93 -25.59
CA VAL A 550 44.09 -21.95 -24.94
C VAL A 550 43.00 -21.29 -24.11
N ARG A 551 41.87 -21.97 -23.95
CA ARG A 551 40.81 -21.57 -23.04
C ARG A 551 40.99 -22.28 -21.71
N VAL A 552 41.04 -21.53 -20.62
CA VAL A 552 41.16 -22.06 -19.26
C VAL A 552 40.12 -21.42 -18.35
N ALA A 553 39.67 -22.17 -17.36
CA ALA A 553 38.83 -21.61 -16.31
C ALA A 553 39.69 -20.81 -15.32
N GLU A 554 39.19 -19.64 -14.91
CA GLU A 554 39.79 -18.78 -13.91
C GLU A 554 38.80 -18.62 -12.75
N VAL A 555 39.30 -18.69 -11.51
CA VAL A 555 38.48 -18.53 -10.31
C VAL A 555 38.80 -17.19 -9.67
N SER A 556 37.78 -16.35 -9.49
CA SER A 556 37.84 -15.17 -8.64
C SER A 556 37.88 -15.59 -7.18
N SER A 557 39.02 -15.38 -6.54
CA SER A 557 39.20 -15.65 -5.10
C SER A 557 38.26 -14.82 -4.22
N ALA A 558 37.88 -13.62 -4.66
CA ALA A 558 36.97 -12.75 -3.93
C ALA A 558 35.51 -13.25 -3.94
N LEU A 559 35.08 -13.90 -5.03
CA LEU A 559 33.70 -14.39 -5.18
C LEU A 559 33.54 -15.85 -4.74
N CYS A 560 34.63 -16.63 -4.72
CA CYS A 560 34.57 -18.05 -4.37
C CYS A 560 34.29 -18.24 -2.87
N LYS A 561 33.16 -18.87 -2.54
CA LYS A 561 32.78 -19.23 -1.16
C LYS A 561 33.12 -20.66 -0.77
N GLY A 562 33.99 -21.35 -1.52
CA GLY A 562 34.50 -22.67 -1.14
C GLY A 562 33.43 -23.76 -0.98
N CYS A 563 32.40 -23.80 -1.84
CA CYS A 563 31.39 -24.86 -1.77
C CYS A 563 31.84 -26.20 -2.40
N GLY A 564 32.93 -26.21 -3.18
CA GLY A 564 33.48 -27.40 -3.83
C GLY A 564 32.69 -27.93 -5.04
N SER A 565 31.54 -27.33 -5.39
CA SER A 565 30.65 -27.84 -6.45
C SER A 565 31.33 -27.93 -7.82
N CYS A 566 32.12 -26.93 -8.19
CA CYS A 566 32.86 -26.91 -9.45
C CYS A 566 33.99 -27.95 -9.48
N ALA A 567 34.66 -28.20 -8.36
CA ALA A 567 35.70 -29.22 -8.24
C ALA A 567 35.09 -30.62 -8.42
N ALA A 568 33.93 -30.89 -7.79
CA ALA A 568 33.20 -32.14 -7.93
C ALA A 568 32.65 -32.36 -9.36
N ALA A 569 32.25 -31.30 -10.05
CA ALA A 569 31.71 -31.36 -11.41
C ALA A 569 32.77 -31.43 -12.51
N CYS A 570 34.04 -31.12 -12.21
CA CYS A 570 35.08 -30.98 -13.23
C CYS A 570 35.46 -32.35 -13.84
N PRO A 571 35.16 -32.61 -15.12
CA PRO A 571 35.37 -33.93 -15.72
C PRO A 571 36.84 -34.28 -15.90
N SER A 572 37.71 -33.27 -16.09
CA SER A 572 39.15 -33.48 -16.22
C SER A 572 39.88 -33.54 -14.87
N GLY A 573 39.18 -33.35 -13.75
CA GLY A 573 39.80 -33.17 -12.43
C GLY A 573 40.72 -31.94 -12.34
N ALA A 574 40.63 -31.00 -13.28
CA ALA A 574 41.47 -29.81 -13.32
C ALA A 574 41.13 -28.77 -12.25
N ILE A 575 39.97 -28.83 -11.62
CA ILE A 575 39.59 -27.94 -10.53
C ILE A 575 39.65 -28.73 -9.23
N ASP A 576 40.31 -28.15 -8.24
CA ASP A 576 40.32 -28.67 -6.89
C ASP A 576 39.98 -27.58 -5.87
N GLN A 577 39.65 -27.97 -4.65
CA GLN A 577 39.36 -27.06 -3.55
C GLN A 577 40.47 -27.13 -2.50
N HIS A 578 41.05 -25.99 -2.14
CA HIS A 578 42.01 -25.96 -1.04
C HIS A 578 41.40 -26.53 0.25
N TYR A 579 42.18 -27.31 1.00
CA TYR A 579 41.77 -28.06 2.20
C TYR A 579 40.75 -29.20 1.99
N PHE A 580 40.19 -29.34 0.79
CA PHE A 580 39.29 -30.43 0.41
C PHE A 580 39.73 -31.06 -0.91
N GLU A 581 41.05 -31.21 -1.08
CA GLU A 581 41.59 -31.69 -2.34
C GLU A 581 41.15 -33.13 -2.62
N ASN A 582 40.99 -33.49 -3.89
CA ASN A 582 40.61 -34.85 -4.28
C ASN A 582 41.50 -35.92 -3.63
N GLY A 583 42.81 -35.66 -3.55
CA GLY A 583 43.78 -36.54 -2.87
C GLY A 583 43.53 -36.68 -1.36
N GLN A 584 43.15 -35.59 -0.70
CA GLN A 584 42.83 -35.57 0.74
C GLN A 584 41.54 -36.36 1.02
N ILE A 585 40.49 -36.15 0.23
CA ILE A 585 39.22 -36.88 0.35
C ILE A 585 39.44 -38.38 0.10
N VAL A 586 40.18 -38.75 -0.94
CA VAL A 586 40.51 -40.16 -1.22
C VAL A 586 41.32 -40.78 -0.09
N ALA A 587 42.26 -40.06 0.52
CA ALA A 587 43.00 -40.54 1.68
C ALA A 587 42.09 -40.77 2.90
N MET A 588 41.14 -39.87 3.18
CA MET A 588 40.14 -40.03 4.24
C MET A 588 39.27 -41.28 4.00
N LEU A 589 38.79 -41.48 2.77
CA LEU A 589 38.00 -42.66 2.39
C LEU A 589 38.80 -43.96 2.55
N ARG A 590 40.05 -43.98 2.07
CA ARG A 590 40.94 -45.14 2.23
C ARG A 590 41.15 -45.46 3.71
N SER A 591 41.41 -44.46 4.55
CA SER A 591 41.58 -44.67 5.99
C SER A 591 40.33 -45.29 6.62
N ALA A 592 39.14 -44.75 6.33
CA ALA A 592 37.87 -45.26 6.84
C ALA A 592 37.57 -46.71 6.41
N LEU A 593 37.99 -47.09 5.20
CA LEU A 593 37.82 -48.45 4.66
C LEU A 593 38.88 -49.43 5.16
N THR A 594 40.06 -48.96 5.53
CA THR A 594 41.18 -49.82 5.97
C THR A 594 40.99 -50.32 7.40
N GLU A 595 40.34 -49.54 8.29
CA GLU A 595 40.06 -49.98 9.67
C GLU A 595 39.06 -51.14 9.80
N ARG A 596 38.25 -51.43 8.76
CA ARG A 596 37.27 -52.53 8.80
C ARG A 596 37.86 -53.92 8.50
N ASN A 597 39.09 -54.02 8.02
CA ASN A 597 39.73 -55.30 7.68
C ASN A 597 40.66 -55.88 8.76
N GLY A 598 40.41 -55.56 10.03
CA GLY A 598 40.73 -56.50 11.11
C GLY A 598 42.16 -56.47 11.67
N GLN A 599 42.76 -55.30 11.90
CA GLN A 599 43.86 -55.18 12.87
C GLN A 599 43.75 -53.89 13.70
N LYS A 600 43.51 -54.07 15.01
CA LYS A 600 43.69 -53.04 16.03
C LYS A 600 45.18 -52.66 16.08
N LEU A 601 45.53 -51.47 15.60
CA LEU A 601 46.78 -50.81 15.98
C LEU A 601 46.48 -49.87 17.14
N CYS A 602 46.63 -50.41 18.35
CA CYS A 602 46.78 -49.62 19.55
C CYS A 602 48.14 -48.91 19.50
N HIS A 603 48.20 -47.72 18.89
CA HIS A 603 49.27 -46.78 19.22
C HIS A 603 48.84 -45.99 20.45
N ARG A 604 49.09 -46.61 21.61
CA ARG A 604 49.47 -45.86 22.81
C ARG A 604 50.70 -45.03 22.46
N THR A 605 50.53 -43.75 22.23
CA THR A 605 51.59 -42.78 22.52
C THR A 605 51.74 -42.73 24.04
N LYS A 606 52.75 -43.43 24.55
CA LYS A 606 53.34 -43.13 25.85
C LYS A 606 54.22 -41.89 25.67
N SER A 607 54.05 -40.95 26.61
CA SER A 607 54.86 -39.75 26.92
C SER A 607 55.03 -38.72 25.83
#